data_AF-A0A964C0J7-F1
#
_entry.id   AF-A0A964C0J7-F1
#
_cell.length_a   1.000
_cell.length_b   1.000
_cell.length_c   1.000
_cell.angle_alpha   90.00
_cell.angle_beta   90.00
_cell.angle_gamma   90.00
#
_symmetry.space_group_name_H-M   'P 1'
#
loop_
_entity.id
_entity.type
_entity.pdbx_description
1 polymer ?
#
loop_
_entity_poly.entity_id
_entity_poly.type
_entity_poly.pdbx_seq_one_letter_code
_entity_poly.pdbx_strand_id
1 'polypeptide(L)'
;MKIVQTISKAKFKVSTPNVAGSELELDFNPIIKEKNLSGEYVIIHWQGRPKGDREWGIYSSHNDSYRSFLGGKINWSSVELFQLNDKTTNTLPSAVLIVPESKVTCIDGKAIVGEVLLSDVG
;
A
#
# COMPACT_ATOMS: atom_id res chain seq x y z
N MET A 1 10.44 6.45 -11.04
CA MET A 1 8.99 6.18 -11.01
C MET A 1 8.77 4.69 -11.28
N LYS A 2 8.00 4.00 -10.43
CA LYS A 2 7.69 2.57 -10.61
C LYS A 2 6.72 2.37 -11.77
N ILE A 3 6.82 1.23 -12.44
CA ILE A 3 5.79 0.77 -13.38
C ILE A 3 4.81 -0.07 -12.57
N VAL A 4 3.52 0.26 -12.69
CA VAL A 4 2.43 -0.48 -12.06
C VAL A 4 1.51 -1.00 -13.15
N GLN A 5 1.28 -2.31 -13.16
CA GLN A 5 0.36 -2.99 -14.05
C GLN A 5 -0.73 -3.66 -13.22
N THR A 6 -1.99 -3.33 -13.48
CA THR A 6 -3.13 -4.07 -12.91
C THR A 6 -3.23 -5.43 -13.57
N ILE A 7 -3.25 -6.49 -12.76
CA ILE A 7 -3.44 -7.88 -13.21
C ILE A 7 -4.93 -8.23 -13.14
N SER A 8 -5.53 -7.94 -11.98
CA SER A 8 -6.95 -8.14 -11.68
C SER A 8 -7.33 -7.25 -10.51
N LYS A 9 -8.60 -7.32 -10.06
CA LYS A 9 -9.05 -6.56 -8.90
C LYS A 9 -8.15 -6.81 -7.68
N ALA A 10 -7.70 -5.72 -7.06
CA ALA A 10 -6.81 -5.72 -5.90
C ALA A 10 -5.50 -6.52 -6.12
N LYS A 11 -5.06 -6.64 -7.38
CA LYS A 11 -3.87 -7.41 -7.75
C LYS A 11 -3.03 -6.69 -8.80
N PHE A 12 -1.74 -6.50 -8.51
CA PHE A 12 -0.86 -5.65 -9.29
C PHE A 12 0.51 -6.29 -9.49
N LYS A 13 1.13 -6.03 -10.64
CA LYS A 13 2.57 -6.21 -10.84
C LYS A 13 3.25 -4.86 -10.74
N VAL A 14 4.28 -4.77 -9.92
CA VAL A 14 5.08 -3.56 -9.74
C VAL A 14 6.52 -3.85 -10.09
N SER A 15 7.17 -2.95 -10.80
CA SER A 15 8.59 -3.06 -11.13
C SER A 15 9.28 -1.71 -11.18
N THR A 16 10.61 -1.74 -11.09
CA THR A 16 11.45 -0.55 -11.26
C THR A 16 12.15 -0.65 -12.61
N PRO A 17 12.01 0.35 -13.49
CA PRO A 17 12.68 0.35 -14.78
C PRO A 17 14.19 0.12 -14.61
N ASN A 18 14.77 -0.78 -15.41
CA ASN A 18 16.20 -1.07 -15.44
C ASN A 18 16.79 -1.66 -14.15
N VAL A 19 15.96 -2.13 -13.20
CA VAL A 19 16.43 -2.83 -11.99
C VAL A 19 16.04 -4.30 -12.05
N ALA A 20 17.03 -5.16 -12.25
CA ALA A 20 16.84 -6.61 -12.28
C ALA A 20 16.28 -7.12 -10.94
N GLY A 21 15.33 -8.05 -10.99
CA GLY A 21 14.70 -8.62 -9.79
C GLY A 21 13.77 -7.66 -9.03
N SER A 22 13.43 -6.51 -9.62
CA SER A 22 12.53 -5.54 -8.98
C SER A 22 11.04 -5.90 -9.08
N GLU A 23 10.72 -6.97 -9.80
CA GLU A 23 9.34 -7.40 -9.99
C GLU A 23 8.72 -7.91 -8.69
N LEU A 24 7.55 -7.36 -8.40
CA LEU A 24 6.76 -7.68 -7.22
C LEU A 24 5.31 -7.86 -7.66
N GLU A 25 4.79 -9.06 -7.45
CA GLU A 25 3.35 -9.31 -7.55
C GLU A 25 2.73 -9.03 -6.19
N LEU A 26 1.72 -8.17 -6.19
CA LEU A 26 0.95 -7.78 -5.04
C LEU A 26 -0.46 -8.29 -5.20
N ASP A 27 -0.95 -9.04 -4.23
CA ASP A 27 -2.30 -9.56 -4.14
C ASP A 27 -2.86 -9.23 -2.76
N PHE A 28 -3.78 -8.26 -2.71
CA PHE A 28 -4.40 -7.79 -1.48
C PHE A 28 -5.63 -8.62 -1.10
N ASN A 29 -6.11 -9.51 -1.97
CA ASN A 29 -7.35 -10.27 -1.74
C ASN A 29 -7.31 -11.13 -0.46
N PRO A 30 -6.20 -11.79 -0.08
CA PRO A 30 -6.14 -12.54 1.18
C PRO A 30 -6.38 -11.66 2.41
N ILE A 31 -5.83 -10.44 2.44
CA ILE A 31 -6.08 -9.47 3.52
C ILE A 31 -7.53 -9.04 3.53
N ILE A 32 -8.06 -8.66 2.37
CA ILE A 32 -9.45 -8.18 2.20
C ILE A 32 -10.44 -9.23 2.70
N LYS A 33 -10.20 -10.51 2.34
CA LYS A 33 -11.02 -11.64 2.75
C LYS A 33 -10.93 -11.91 4.25
N GLU A 34 -9.73 -12.00 4.80
CA GLU A 34 -9.51 -12.36 6.21
C GLU A 34 -10.06 -11.29 7.16
N LYS A 35 -9.93 -10.01 6.77
CA LYS A 35 -10.47 -8.88 7.53
C LYS A 35 -11.91 -8.53 7.21
N ASN A 36 -12.54 -9.23 6.26
CA ASN A 36 -13.88 -8.94 5.76
C ASN A 36 -14.06 -7.44 5.43
N LEU A 37 -13.08 -6.87 4.73
CA LEU A 37 -13.07 -5.44 4.43
C LEU A 37 -14.18 -5.09 3.44
N SER A 38 -14.94 -4.05 3.76
CA SER A 38 -16.02 -3.52 2.95
C SER A 38 -16.00 -1.99 2.95
N GLY A 39 -16.66 -1.37 1.97
CA GLY A 39 -16.59 0.07 1.77
C GLY A 39 -15.25 0.54 1.21
N GLU A 40 -14.97 1.83 1.38
CA GLU A 40 -13.76 2.50 0.89
C GLU A 40 -12.66 2.47 1.95
N TYR A 41 -11.54 1.86 1.59
CA TYR A 41 -10.41 1.65 2.45
C TYR A 41 -9.12 1.70 1.65
N VAL A 42 -8.06 1.95 2.39
CA VAL A 42 -6.70 1.97 1.91
C VAL A 42 -5.89 0.90 2.66
N ILE A 43 -5.04 0.20 1.93
CA ILE A 43 -4.06 -0.73 2.49
C ILE A 43 -2.65 -0.21 2.21
N ILE A 44 -1.89 0.06 3.27
CA ILE A 44 -0.51 0.54 3.20
C ILE A 44 0.44 -0.59 3.58
N HIS A 45 1.55 -0.73 2.87
CA HIS A 45 2.56 -1.74 3.16
C HIS A 45 3.96 -1.29 2.78
N TRP A 46 4.97 -1.95 3.32
CA TRP A 46 6.36 -1.74 2.93
C TRP A 46 6.79 -2.72 1.84
N GLN A 47 7.29 -2.23 0.70
CA GLN A 47 7.79 -3.09 -0.37
C GLN A 47 9.17 -3.66 -0.02
N GLY A 48 9.27 -4.97 0.20
CA GLY A 48 10.49 -5.62 0.68
C GLY A 48 11.65 -5.78 -0.32
N ARG A 49 11.51 -5.44 -1.61
CA ARG A 49 12.54 -5.70 -2.62
C ARG A 49 12.46 -4.81 -3.87
N PRO A 50 13.58 -4.59 -4.59
CA PRO A 50 14.95 -4.97 -4.23
C PRO A 50 15.54 -3.98 -3.20
N LYS A 51 16.60 -4.38 -2.48
CA LYS A 51 17.26 -3.50 -1.50
C LYS A 51 17.87 -2.29 -2.23
N GLY A 52 17.59 -1.08 -1.76
CA GLY A 52 18.00 0.17 -2.41
C GLY A 52 16.86 0.88 -3.14
N ASP A 53 15.87 0.12 -3.62
CA ASP A 53 14.71 0.65 -4.35
C ASP A 53 13.39 0.36 -3.63
N ARG A 54 13.42 0.21 -2.30
CA ARG A 54 12.22 -0.08 -1.50
C ARG A 54 11.45 1.20 -1.24
N GLU A 55 10.14 1.12 -1.37
CA GLU A 55 9.21 2.21 -1.13
C GLU A 55 8.02 1.71 -0.32
N TRP A 56 7.25 2.63 0.26
CA TRP A 56 5.94 2.28 0.73
C TRP A 56 4.98 2.11 -0.45
N GLY A 57 3.97 1.28 -0.25
CA GLY A 57 2.92 1.02 -1.21
C GLY A 57 1.56 1.35 -0.61
N ILE A 58 0.66 1.90 -1.43
CA ILE A 58 -0.72 2.16 -1.05
C ILE A 58 -1.66 1.61 -2.13
N TYR A 59 -2.57 0.74 -1.70
CA TYR A 59 -3.73 0.30 -2.46
C TYR A 59 -4.95 1.09 -2.00
N SER A 60 -5.76 1.58 -2.96
CA SER A 60 -7.08 2.19 -2.70
C SER A 60 -8.18 1.30 -3.26
N SER A 61 -9.17 0.96 -2.43
CA SER A 61 -10.31 0.13 -2.85
C SER A 61 -11.35 0.91 -3.66
N HIS A 62 -11.45 2.24 -3.48
CA HIS A 62 -12.39 3.08 -4.21
C HIS A 62 -12.17 3.04 -5.73
N ASN A 63 -10.92 3.14 -6.19
CA ASN A 63 -10.58 3.20 -7.61
C ASN A 63 -9.75 2.01 -8.10
N ASP A 64 -9.56 1.00 -7.25
CA ASP A 64 -8.73 -0.18 -7.50
C ASP A 64 -7.34 0.18 -8.03
N SER A 65 -6.71 1.18 -7.42
CA SER A 65 -5.39 1.69 -7.83
C SER A 65 -4.30 1.36 -6.83
N TYR A 66 -3.08 1.31 -7.35
CA TYR A 66 -1.87 1.13 -6.56
C TYR A 66 -0.84 2.19 -6.91
N ARG A 67 -0.17 2.75 -5.90
CA ARG A 67 0.99 3.63 -6.10
C ARG A 67 2.04 3.39 -5.03
N SER A 68 3.28 3.76 -5.36
CA SER A 68 4.40 3.78 -4.42
C SER A 68 4.70 5.19 -3.94
N PHE A 69 5.22 5.32 -2.72
CA PHE A 69 5.57 6.59 -2.09
C PHE A 69 6.77 6.43 -1.14
N LEU A 70 7.57 7.49 -0.97
CA LEU A 70 8.85 7.41 -0.25
C LEU A 70 8.68 7.53 1.27
N GLY A 71 7.68 8.28 1.72
CA GLY A 71 7.47 8.54 3.14
C GLY A 71 6.11 9.18 3.42
N GLY A 72 5.77 9.28 4.68
CA GLY A 72 4.47 9.77 5.09
C GLY A 72 4.36 10.06 6.58
N LYS A 73 3.22 10.61 6.98
CA LYS A 73 2.84 10.81 8.39
C LYS A 73 1.64 9.94 8.69
N ILE A 74 1.66 9.29 9.85
CA ILE A 74 0.57 8.41 10.27
C ILE A 74 0.03 8.85 11.62
N ASN A 75 -1.25 9.21 11.66
CA ASN A 75 -2.03 9.26 12.88
C ASN A 75 -2.57 7.85 13.20
N TRP A 76 -1.95 7.21 14.19
CA TRP A 76 -2.25 5.83 14.57
C TRP A 76 -3.67 5.59 15.09
N SER A 77 -4.40 6.63 15.49
CA SER A 77 -5.78 6.48 16.01
C SER A 77 -6.78 5.97 14.96
N SER A 78 -6.46 6.13 13.67
CA SER A 78 -7.32 5.74 12.54
C SER A 78 -6.79 4.52 11.78
N VAL A 79 -5.82 3.81 12.36
CA VAL A 79 -5.08 2.74 11.67
C VAL A 79 -5.26 1.41 12.37
N GLU A 80 -5.61 0.40 11.60
CA GLU A 80 -5.53 -0.99 12.02
C GLU A 80 -4.24 -1.63 11.49
N LEU A 81 -3.49 -2.28 12.37
CA LEU A 81 -2.33 -3.09 12.00
C LEU A 81 -2.77 -4.54 11.80
N PHE A 82 -2.43 -5.12 10.66
CA PHE A 82 -2.81 -6.49 10.36
C PHE A 82 -1.68 -7.28 9.70
N GLN A 83 -1.48 -8.51 10.14
CA GLN A 83 -0.52 -9.43 9.57
C GLN A 83 -1.18 -10.79 9.34
N LEU A 84 -1.12 -11.27 8.09
CA LEU A 84 -1.50 -12.63 7.74
C LEU A 84 -0.52 -13.63 8.36
N ASN A 85 -0.99 -14.85 8.61
CA ASN A 85 -0.13 -15.92 9.08
C ASN A 85 0.93 -16.28 8.02
N ASP A 86 2.19 -15.99 8.33
CA ASP A 86 3.32 -16.15 7.41
C ASP A 86 3.56 -17.62 7.03
N LYS A 87 3.09 -18.58 7.83
CA LYS A 87 3.21 -20.02 7.51
C LYS A 87 2.27 -20.46 6.38
N THR A 88 1.19 -19.73 6.15
CA THR A 88 0.14 -20.10 5.18
C THR A 88 0.05 -19.12 4.03
N THR A 89 0.69 -17.97 4.14
CA THR A 89 0.59 -16.89 3.15
C THR A 89 1.66 -17.04 2.08
N ASN A 90 1.23 -17.15 0.84
CA ASN A 90 2.12 -17.25 -0.32
C ASN A 90 2.10 -16.00 -1.20
N THR A 91 1.45 -14.93 -0.74
CA THR A 91 1.28 -13.67 -1.46
C THR A 91 1.86 -12.51 -0.67
N LEU A 92 2.17 -11.42 -1.37
CA LEU A 92 2.51 -10.14 -0.76
C LEU A 92 1.42 -9.12 -1.07
N PRO A 93 1.20 -8.11 -0.21
CA PRO A 93 1.81 -7.99 1.11
C PRO A 93 1.19 -8.95 2.15
N SER A 94 1.99 -9.32 3.16
CA SER A 94 1.54 -10.16 4.28
C SER A 94 1.38 -9.39 5.59
N ALA A 95 1.93 -8.18 5.71
CA ALA A 95 1.79 -7.29 6.86
C ALA A 95 1.49 -5.88 6.38
N VAL A 96 0.43 -5.26 6.91
CA VAL A 96 -0.14 -4.02 6.39
C VAL A 96 -0.72 -3.13 7.47
N LEU A 97 -0.94 -1.88 7.08
CA LEU A 97 -1.81 -0.94 7.76
C LEU A 97 -3.10 -0.77 6.96
N ILE A 98 -4.25 -0.84 7.62
CA ILE A 98 -5.57 -0.67 7.02
C ILE A 98 -6.17 0.62 7.56
N VAL A 99 -6.68 1.45 6.66
CA VAL A 99 -7.15 2.81 6.98
C VAL A 99 -8.42 3.10 6.20
N PRO A 100 -9.43 3.78 6.78
CA PRO A 100 -10.53 4.34 6.00
C PRO A 100 -9.99 5.31 4.94
N GLU A 101 -10.47 5.23 3.70
CA GLU A 101 -9.92 6.04 2.61
C GLU A 101 -10.09 7.55 2.86
N SER A 102 -11.20 7.95 3.51
CA SER A 102 -11.48 9.32 3.93
C SER A 102 -10.45 9.92 4.90
N LYS A 103 -9.56 9.11 5.47
CA LYS A 103 -8.48 9.55 6.36
C LYS A 103 -7.13 9.61 5.66
N VAL A 104 -7.04 9.35 4.36
CA VAL A 104 -5.79 9.33 3.63
C VAL A 104 -5.75 10.43 2.60
N THR A 105 -4.75 11.30 2.70
CA THR A 105 -4.43 12.28 1.66
C THR A 105 -3.05 11.97 1.10
N CYS A 106 -2.85 12.11 -0.21
CA CYS A 106 -1.53 11.99 -0.80
C CYS A 106 -1.17 13.26 -1.58
N ILE A 107 -0.03 13.83 -1.22
CA ILE A 107 0.47 15.12 -1.72
C ILE A 107 1.97 14.94 -1.97
N ASP A 108 2.46 15.35 -3.15
CA ASP A 108 3.88 15.35 -3.51
C ASP A 108 4.64 14.05 -3.22
N GLY A 109 4.01 12.91 -3.54
CA GLY A 109 4.62 11.59 -3.33
C GLY A 109 4.75 11.19 -1.86
N LYS A 110 4.01 11.84 -0.96
CA LYS A 110 3.86 11.48 0.46
C LYS A 110 2.44 11.02 0.73
N ALA A 111 2.26 10.13 1.71
CA ALA A 111 0.95 9.76 2.24
C ALA A 111 0.76 10.32 3.66
N ILE A 112 -0.36 10.97 3.91
CA ILE A 112 -0.74 11.52 5.22
C ILE A 112 -2.00 10.78 5.65
N VAL A 113 -1.92 10.07 6.77
CA VAL A 113 -3.06 9.43 7.42
C VAL A 113 -3.50 10.29 8.61
N GLY A 114 -4.70 10.87 8.53
CA GLY A 114 -5.26 11.77 9.52
C GLY A 114 -5.50 13.18 8.99
N GLU A 115 -5.42 14.17 9.87
CA GLU A 115 -5.56 15.58 9.50
C GLU A 115 -4.33 16.07 8.72
N VAL A 116 -4.58 16.85 7.67
CA VAL A 116 -3.55 17.49 6.85
C VAL A 116 -3.32 18.90 7.39
N LEU A 117 -2.07 19.23 7.71
CA LEU A 117 -1.67 20.55 8.17
C LEU A 117 -1.00 21.32 7.03
N LEU A 118 -1.01 22.66 7.09
CA LEU A 118 -0.30 23.50 6.11
C LEU A 118 1.20 23.17 6.02
N SER A 119 1.80 22.74 7.12
CA SER A 119 3.21 22.29 7.17
C SER A 119 3.49 21.03 6.33
N ASP A 120 2.46 20.33 5.86
CA ASP A 120 2.60 19.11 5.09
C ASP A 120 2.65 19.34 3.58
N VAL A 121 2.29 20.55 3.12
CA VAL A 121 2.19 20.94 1.70
C VAL A 121 3.47 21.64 1.21
N GLY A 122 4.60 21.36 1.86
CA GLY A 122 5.92 21.95 1.59
C GLY A 122 6.96 20.95 1.11
#